data_AF-A0A1E4NAL9-F1
#
_entry.id   AF-A0A1E4NAL9-F1
#
_cell.length_a   1.000
_cell.length_b   1.000
_cell.length_c   1.000
_cell.angle_alpha   90.00
_cell.angle_beta   90.00
_cell.angle_gamma   90.00
#
_symmetry.space_group_name_H-M   'P 1'
#
loop_
_entity.id
_entity.type
_entity.pdbx_description
1 polymer ?
#
loop_
_entity_poly.entity_id
_entity_poly.type
_entity_poly.pdbx_seq_one_letter_code
_entity_poly.pdbx_strand_id
1 'polypeptide(L)'
;MTDRKNILMVAAEKQAEALRMASGLTLLDDAVRIVAWGKLPDEPAVAEQMEALAFAEVPLDELEASSSGMGVLARQIIDNDVVFIV
;
A
#
# COMPACT_ATOMS: atom_id res chain seq x y z
N MET A 1 0.96 15.75 -21.19
CA MET A 1 1.23 15.44 -19.77
C MET A 1 0.42 14.20 -19.50
N THR A 2 1.06 13.09 -19.16
CA THR A 2 0.31 11.93 -18.64
C THR A 2 -0.17 12.36 -17.27
N ASP A 3 -1.49 12.39 -17.04
CA ASP A 3 -2.03 12.79 -15.75
C ASP A 3 -1.48 11.86 -14.66
N ARG A 4 -0.88 12.46 -13.63
CA ARG A 4 -0.37 11.77 -12.46
C ARG A 4 -1.51 11.03 -11.77
N LYS A 5 -1.38 9.72 -11.60
CA LYS A 5 -2.41 8.86 -11.00
C LYS A 5 -2.19 8.71 -9.49
N ASN A 6 -3.29 8.49 -8.79
CA ASN A 6 -3.29 8.01 -7.41
C ASN A 6 -3.40 6.48 -7.42
N ILE A 7 -2.36 5.81 -6.93
CA ILE A 7 -2.23 4.37 -6.88
C ILE A 7 -2.37 3.90 -5.44
N LEU A 8 -3.29 2.96 -5.21
CA LEU A 8 -3.45 2.24 -3.95
C LEU A 8 -2.90 0.82 -4.08
N MET A 9 -1.95 0.45 -3.22
CA MET A 9 -1.52 -0.92 -2.98
C MET A 9 -2.22 -1.45 -1.72
N VAL A 10 -2.99 -2.53 -1.85
CA VAL A 10 -3.61 -3.24 -0.73
C VAL A 10 -2.82 -4.54 -0.49
N ALA A 11 -2.08 -4.58 0.61
CA ALA A 11 -1.35 -5.74 1.09
C ALA A 11 -2.30 -6.61 1.94
N ALA A 12 -3.03 -7.51 1.29
CA ALA A 12 -4.09 -8.32 1.92
C ALA A 12 -3.60 -9.70 2.37
N GLU A 13 -2.74 -10.36 1.60
CA GLU A 13 -2.19 -11.67 1.95
C GLU A 13 -0.67 -11.69 1.82
N LYS A 14 -0.13 -11.43 0.61
CA LYS A 14 1.32 -11.52 0.35
C LYS A 14 2.01 -10.21 0.68
N GLN A 15 1.96 -9.81 1.95
CA GLN A 15 2.33 -8.46 2.36
C GLN A 15 3.77 -8.07 1.98
N ALA A 16 4.77 -8.93 2.16
CA ALA A 16 6.14 -8.65 1.72
C ALA A 16 6.24 -8.39 0.19
N GLU A 17 5.49 -9.14 -0.61
CA GLU A 17 5.43 -8.94 -2.06
C GLU A 17 4.72 -7.64 -2.43
N ALA A 18 3.60 -7.34 -1.75
CA ALA A 18 2.85 -6.12 -1.95
C ALA A 18 3.73 -4.88 -1.66
N LEU A 19 4.48 -4.90 -0.56
CA LEU A 19 5.42 -3.83 -0.21
C LEU A 19 6.54 -3.72 -1.24
N ARG A 20 7.12 -4.83 -1.69
CA ARG A 20 8.14 -4.84 -2.75
C ARG A 20 7.62 -4.24 -4.06
N MET A 21 6.40 -4.60 -4.45
CA MET A 21 5.73 -4.03 -5.63
C MET A 21 5.49 -2.53 -5.45
N ALA A 22 5.03 -2.09 -4.29
CA ALA A 22 4.83 -0.67 -3.99
C ALA A 22 6.15 0.12 -4.05
N SER A 23 7.25 -0.43 -3.52
CA SER A 23 8.59 0.16 -3.65
C SER A 23 8.97 0.38 -5.11
N GLY A 24 8.67 -0.58 -5.98
CA GLY A 24 8.91 -0.46 -7.42
C GLY A 24 8.02 0.60 -8.09
N LEU A 25 6.77 0.75 -7.66
CA LEU A 25 5.83 1.75 -8.17
C LEU A 25 6.27 3.18 -7.85
N THR A 26 7.09 3.40 -6.82
CA THR A 26 7.65 4.74 -6.51
C THR A 26 8.57 5.30 -7.60
N LEU A 27 9.05 4.44 -8.52
CA LEU A 27 9.83 4.86 -9.69
C LEU A 27 8.96 5.51 -10.78
N LEU A 28 7.63 5.36 -10.68
CA LEU A 28 6.68 6.07 -11.52
C LEU A 28 6.49 7.48 -10.95
N ASP A 29 6.25 8.47 -11.81
CA ASP A 29 5.92 9.86 -11.38
C ASP A 29 4.47 9.97 -10.84
N ASP A 30 3.94 8.87 -10.29
CA ASP A 30 2.60 8.71 -9.75
C ASP A 30 2.60 8.88 -8.21
N ALA A 31 1.43 9.05 -7.60
CA ALA A 31 1.29 9.04 -6.15
C ALA A 31 0.97 7.61 -5.70
N VAL A 32 1.71 7.08 -4.72
CA VAL A 32 1.51 5.72 -4.20
C VAL A 32 1.13 5.79 -2.73
N ARG A 33 0.11 5.02 -2.34
CA ARG A 33 -0.26 4.74 -0.94
C ARG A 33 -0.40 3.25 -0.73
N ILE A 34 -0.09 2.79 0.47
CA ILE A 34 -0.22 1.40 0.89
C ILE A 34 -1.24 1.29 2.03
N VAL A 35 -2.08 0.26 1.95
CA VAL A 35 -2.88 -0.24 3.05
C VAL A 35 -2.53 -1.70 3.29
N ALA A 36 -2.14 -2.03 4.51
CA ALA A 36 -2.10 -3.41 4.98
C ALA A 36 -3.46 -3.79 5.57
N TRP A 37 -4.03 -4.88 5.08
CA TRP A 37 -5.25 -5.44 5.69
C TRP A 37 -4.86 -6.37 6.83
N GLY A 38 -5.05 -5.90 8.05
CA GLY A 38 -4.46 -6.48 9.26
C GLY A 38 -3.06 -5.94 9.54
N LYS A 39 -2.39 -6.57 10.51
CA LYS A 39 -1.03 -6.20 10.90
C LYS A 39 -0.01 -6.76 9.91
N LEU A 40 1.08 -6.02 9.73
CA LEU A 40 2.26 -6.52 9.05
C LEU A 40 3.02 -7.51 9.97
N PRO A 41 3.52 -8.65 9.45
CA PRO A 41 4.29 -9.58 10.25
C PRO A 41 5.68 -8.99 10.52
N ASP A 42 6.20 -9.30 11.70
CA ASP A 42 7.56 -8.95 12.10
C ASP A 42 8.56 -9.93 11.48
N GLU A 43 8.81 -9.76 10.19
CA GLU A 43 9.71 -10.60 9.40
C GLU A 43 10.73 -9.73 8.64
N PRO A 44 11.98 -10.20 8.47
CA PRO A 44 13.03 -9.40 7.83
C PRO A 44 12.66 -8.87 6.44
N ALA A 45 11.96 -9.68 5.64
CA ALA A 45 11.53 -9.28 4.30
C ALA A 45 10.50 -8.14 4.31
N VAL A 46 9.65 -8.07 5.33
CA VAL A 46 8.68 -6.98 5.50
C VAL A 46 9.38 -5.73 6.04
N ALA A 47 10.23 -5.91 7.06
CA ALA A 47 11.00 -4.82 7.66
C ALA A 47 11.87 -4.08 6.64
N GLU A 48 12.61 -4.80 5.79
CA GLU A 48 13.44 -4.21 4.72
C GLU A 48 12.60 -3.35 3.77
N GLN A 49 11.42 -3.82 3.36
CA GLN A 49 10.56 -3.05 2.46
C GLN A 49 9.93 -1.85 3.17
N MET A 50 9.52 -1.99 4.43
CA MET A 50 9.02 -0.86 5.21
C MET A 50 10.06 0.24 5.37
N GLU A 51 11.33 -0.10 5.59
CA GLU A 51 12.42 0.88 5.64
C GLU A 51 12.60 1.61 4.31
N ALA A 52 12.57 0.88 3.19
CA ALA A 52 12.68 1.47 1.85
C ALA A 52 11.51 2.41 1.55
N LEU A 53 10.29 2.01 1.90
CA LEU A 53 9.07 2.80 1.70
C LEU A 53 9.03 4.04 2.59
N ALA A 54 9.50 3.92 3.83
CA ALA A 54 9.64 5.05 4.75
C ALA A 54 10.67 6.07 4.24
N PHE A 55 11.80 5.60 3.69
CA PHE A 55 12.79 6.48 3.06
C PHE A 55 12.22 7.23 1.86
N ALA A 56 11.32 6.59 1.10
CA ALA A 56 10.60 7.19 -0.02
C ALA A 56 9.34 7.99 0.40
N GLU A 57 9.10 8.16 1.70
CA GLU A 57 7.94 8.87 2.27
C GLU A 57 6.59 8.34 1.78
N VAL A 58 6.49 7.04 1.47
CA VAL A 58 5.25 6.41 1.00
C VAL A 58 4.32 6.18 2.19
N PRO A 59 3.08 6.70 2.17
CA PRO A 59 2.11 6.45 3.23
C PRO A 59 1.75 4.95 3.31
N LEU A 60 1.83 4.39 4.51
CA LEU A 60 1.46 3.03 4.83
C LEU A 60 0.57 3.02 6.07
N ASP A 61 -0.65 2.51 5.94
CA ASP A 61 -1.58 2.35 7.05
C ASP A 61 -1.93 0.87 7.26
N GLU A 62 -1.93 0.39 8.51
CA GLU A 62 -2.51 -0.90 8.88
C GLU A 62 -3.99 -0.71 9.23
N LEU A 63 -4.88 -1.36 8.49
CA LEU A 63 -6.32 -1.36 8.78
C LEU A 63 -6.71 -2.63 9.51
N GLU A 64 -7.50 -2.48 10.58
CA GLU A 64 -8.08 -3.65 11.25
C GLU A 64 -9.06 -4.38 10.34
N ALA A 65 -9.05 -5.71 10.39
CA ALA A 65 -9.99 -6.57 9.67
C ALA A 65 -11.38 -6.57 10.31
N SER A 66 -12.05 -5.42 10.28
CA SER A 66 -13.33 -5.14 10.91
C SER A 66 -14.28 -4.43 9.93
N SER A 67 -15.53 -4.23 10.32
CA SER A 67 -16.50 -3.50 9.50
C SER A 67 -16.12 -2.03 9.31
N SER A 68 -15.52 -1.39 10.34
CA SER A 68 -15.00 -0.03 10.22
C SER A 68 -13.78 0.03 9.31
N GLY A 69 -12.84 -0.91 9.45
CA GLY A 69 -11.69 -1.02 8.54
C GLY A 69 -12.12 -1.24 7.09
N MET A 70 -13.16 -2.06 6.86
CA MET A 70 -13.72 -2.29 5.53
C MET A 70 -14.31 -1.01 4.94
N GLY A 71 -14.97 -0.18 5.76
CA GLY A 71 -15.46 1.13 5.33
C GLY A 71 -14.35 2.08 4.89
N VAL A 72 -13.22 2.09 5.63
CA VAL A 72 -12.04 2.88 5.26
C VAL A 72 -11.41 2.37 3.97
N LEU A 73 -11.22 1.04 3.84
CA LEU A 73 -10.67 0.44 2.62
C LEU A 73 -11.54 0.73 1.41
N ALA A 74 -12.86 0.56 1.52
CA ALA A 74 -13.80 0.84 0.44
C ALA A 74 -13.73 2.31 0.00
N ARG A 75 -13.59 3.24 0.94
CA ARG A 75 -13.40 4.66 0.62
C ARG A 75 -12.11 4.89 -0.15
N GLN A 76 -11.00 4.30 0.30
CA GLN A 76 -9.72 4.43 -0.40
C GLN A 76 -9.75 3.83 -1.81
N ILE A 77 -10.42 2.70 -2.01
CA ILE A 77 -10.58 2.09 -3.34
C ILE A 77 -11.30 3.05 -4.31
N ILE A 78 -12.32 3.76 -3.85
CA ILE A 78 -13.08 4.71 -4.68
C ILE A 78 -12.29 5.98 -4.98
N ASP A 79 -11.45 6.42 -4.04
CA ASP A 79 -10.69 7.67 -4.15
C ASP A 79 -9.37 7.54 -4.95
N ASN A 80 -9.01 6.35 -5.44
CA ASN A 80 -7.79 6.10 -6.20
C ASN A 80 -8.08 5.66 -7.65
N ASP A 81 -7.19 6.02 -8.58
CA ASP A 81 -7.34 5.75 -10.01
C ASP A 81 -6.99 4.30 -10.37
N VAL A 82 -6.05 3.70 -9.62
CA VAL A 82 -5.58 2.33 -9.82
C VAL A 82 -5.44 1.66 -8.46
N VAL A 83 -5.94 0.43 -8.35
CA VAL A 83 -5.85 -0.37 -7.14
C VAL A 83 -5.21 -1.72 -7.46
N PHE A 84 -4.15 -2.06 -6.74
CA PHE A 84 -3.55 -3.39 -6.72
C PHE A 84 -3.90 -4.07 -5.39
N ILE A 85 -4.35 -5.33 -5.43
CA ILE A 85 -4.64 -6.13 -4.24
C ILE A 85 -3.80 -7.40 -4.33
N VAL A 86 -2.98 -7.63 -3.31
CA VAL A 86 -1.92 -8.66 -3.31
C VAL A 86 -1.95 -9.49 -2.04
#